data_AF-A0A5N7ZL37-F1
#
_entry.id   AF-A0A5N7ZL37-F1
#
_cell.length_a   1.000
_cell.length_b   1.000
_cell.length_c   1.000
_cell.angle_alpha   90.00
_cell.angle_beta   90.00
_cell.angle_gamma   90.00
#
_symmetry.space_group_name_H-M   'P 1'
#
loop_
_entity.id
_entity.type
_entity.pdbx_description
1 polymer ?
#
loop_
_entity_poly.entity_id
_entity_poly.type
_entity_poly.pdbx_seq_one_letter_code
_entity_poly.pdbx_strand_id
1 'polypeptide(L)' 'MTAEIRDALPNDVPGILEIYNDAVRNTTAIWNETPVDLANRQAWFEARAQQGYPILVAVDDSGVLGYASFGDWRPFE' A
#
# COMPACT_ATOMS: atom_id res chain seq x y z
N MET A 1 15.99 -6.50 -15.67
CA MET A 1 15.51 -6.53 -14.28
C MET A 1 14.14 -7.17 -14.31
N THR A 2 13.92 -8.23 -13.54
CA THR A 2 12.65 -8.96 -13.50
C THR A 2 12.07 -8.73 -12.13
N ALA A 3 10.92 -8.07 -12.05
CA ALA A 3 10.20 -7.91 -10.79
C ALA A 3 9.38 -9.18 -10.50
N GLU A 4 9.37 -9.61 -9.24
CA GLU A 4 8.48 -10.66 -8.73
C GLU A 4 7.17 -10.00 -8.26
N ILE A 5 6.03 -10.59 -8.64
CA ILE A 5 4.72 -10.22 -8.10
C ILE A 5 4.31 -11.26 -7.07
N ARG A 6 4.03 -10.83 -5.84
CA ARG A 6 3.61 -11.71 -4.73
C ARG A 6 2.69 -11.00 -3.76
N ASP A 7 2.08 -11.75 -2.85
CA ASP A 7 1.41 -11.17 -1.69
C ASP A 7 2.40 -10.34 -0.87
N ALA A 8 1.90 -9.21 -0.40
CA ALA A 8 2.64 -8.33 0.48
C ALA A 8 2.80 -8.97 1.85
N LEU A 9 3.99 -8.82 2.43
CA LEU A 9 4.36 -9.22 3.77
C LEU A 9 4.44 -8.00 4.68
N PRO A 10 4.38 -8.16 6.01
CA PRO A 10 4.52 -7.03 6.94
C PRO A 10 5.79 -6.19 6.74
N ASN A 11 6.87 -6.81 6.27
CA ASN A 11 8.13 -6.13 5.99
C ASN A 11 8.10 -5.26 4.72
N ASP A 12 7.10 -5.40 3.85
CA ASP A 12 6.93 -4.57 2.65
C ASP A 12 6.21 -3.25 2.97
N VAL A 13 5.56 -3.15 4.14
CA VAL A 13 4.77 -1.97 4.55
C VAL A 13 5.57 -0.66 4.52
N PRO A 14 6.85 -0.61 4.93
CA PRO A 14 7.66 0.60 4.76
C PRO A 14 7.81 1.05 3.30
N GLY A 15 8.01 0.13 2.35
CA GLY A 15 8.09 0.47 0.92
C GLY A 15 6.74 0.93 0.35
N ILE A 16 5.65 0.29 0.77
CA ILE A 16 4.29 0.72 0.44
C ILE A 16 4.00 2.13 0.98
N LEU A 17 4.44 2.42 2.22
CA LEU A 17 4.28 3.74 2.86
C LEU A 17 4.99 4.82 2.05
N GLU A 18 6.22 4.58 1.60
CA GLU A 18 6.98 5.54 0.81
C GLU A 18 6.26 5.85 -0.51
N ILE A 19 5.81 4.84 -1.25
CA ILE A 19 5.06 5.00 -2.51
C ILE A 19 3.75 5.75 -2.27
N TYR A 20 2.99 5.38 -1.23
CA TYR A 20 1.72 6.03 -0.90
C TYR A 20 1.91 7.51 -0.57
N ASN A 21 2.90 7.83 0.26
CA ASN A 21 3.17 9.19 0.70
C ASN A 21 3.79 10.06 -0.40
N ASP A 22 4.53 9.48 -1.34
CA ASP A 22 4.95 10.18 -2.55
C ASP A 22 3.75 10.55 -3.42
N ALA A 23 2.85 9.59 -3.66
CA ALA A 23 1.62 9.83 -4.43
C ALA A 23 0.72 10.91 -3.80
N VAL A 24 0.59 10.93 -2.47
CA VAL A 24 -0.12 11.99 -1.71
C VAL A 24 0.46 13.37 -1.96
N ARG A 25 1.79 13.51 -1.94
CA ARG A 25 2.45 14.82 -2.06
C ARG A 25 2.55 15.32 -3.49
N ASN A 26 2.72 14.41 -4.43
CA ASN A 26 3.22 14.75 -5.77
C ASN A 26 2.24 14.41 -6.90
N THR A 27 1.07 13.84 -6.60
CA THR A 27 0.10 13.43 -7.63
C THR A 27 -1.34 13.79 -7.25
N THR A 28 -2.28 13.51 -8.15
CA THR A 28 -3.72 13.64 -7.93
C THR A 28 -4.43 12.28 -7.80
N ALA A 29 -3.68 11.19 -7.64
CA ALA A 29 -4.23 9.84 -7.50
C ALA A 29 -4.95 9.63 -6.16
N ILE A 30 -4.55 10.37 -5.13
CA ILE A 30 -5.12 10.31 -3.79
C ILE A 30 -5.60 11.72 -3.45
N TRP A 31 -6.90 11.90 -3.25
CA TRP A 31 -7.48 13.18 -2.84
C TRP A 31 -7.43 13.33 -1.33
N ASN A 32 -6.20 13.35 -0.80
CA ASN A 32 -5.86 13.65 0.59
C ASN A 32 -4.50 14.34 0.56
N GLU A 33 -4.33 15.41 1.34
CA GLU A 33 -3.09 16.20 1.38
C GLU A 33 -2.17 15.81 2.53
N THR A 34 -2.61 14.92 3.43
CA THR A 34 -1.87 14.57 4.66
C THR A 34 -1.15 13.24 4.48
N PRO A 35 0.19 13.22 4.44
CA PRO A 35 0.97 12.00 4.53
C PRO A 35 0.70 11.29 5.84
N VAL A 36 0.86 9.97 5.82
CA VAL A 36 0.61 9.11 6.97
C VAL A 36 1.92 8.56 7.52
N ASP A 37 1.89 8.06 8.75
CA ASP A 37 3.02 7.39 9.37
C ASP A 37 2.98 5.87 9.16
N LEU A 38 4.02 5.19 9.65
CA LEU A 38 4.14 3.73 9.55
C LEU A 38 3.02 3.00 10.30
N ALA A 39 2.65 3.48 11.49
CA ALA A 39 1.60 2.87 12.31
C ALA A 39 0.25 2.87 11.58
N ASN A 40 -0.07 3.98 10.92
CA ASN A 40 -1.27 4.10 10.11
C ASN A 40 -1.29 3.12 8.93
N ARG A 41 -0.15 2.93 8.23
CA ARG A 41 -0.08 1.95 7.13
C ARG A 41 -0.06 0.49 7.59
N GLN A 42 0.51 0.20 8.75
CA GLN A 42 0.40 -1.12 9.39
C GLN A 42 -1.06 -1.45 9.71
N ALA A 43 -1.78 -0.50 10.32
CA ALA A 43 -3.21 -0.67 10.61
C ALA A 43 -4.04 -0.88 9.33
N TRP A 44 -3.73 -0.14 8.25
CA TRP A 44 -4.36 -0.37 6.93
C TRP A 44 -4.10 -1.78 6.39
N PHE A 45 -2.85 -2.26 6.48
CA PHE A 45 -2.45 -3.58 6.01
C PHE A 45 -3.20 -4.69 6.78
N GLU A 46 -3.24 -4.60 8.11
CA GLU A 46 -3.96 -5.56 8.97
C GLU A 46 -5.46 -5.55 8.70
N ALA A 47 -6.07 -4.37 8.57
CA ALA A 47 -7.50 -4.24 8.28
C ALA A 47 -7.86 -4.90 6.94
N ARG A 48 -7.02 -4.74 5.91
CA ARG A 48 -7.22 -5.41 4.61
C ARG A 48 -7.15 -6.93 4.73
N ALA A 49 -6.16 -7.45 5.46
CA ALA A 49 -6.06 -8.87 5.73
C ALA A 49 -7.29 -9.42 6.49
N GLN A 50 -7.77 -8.71 7.50
CA GLN A 50 -8.97 -9.08 8.26
C GLN A 50 -10.24 -9.09 7.39
N GLN A 51 -10.32 -8.21 6.39
CA GLN A 51 -11.42 -8.14 5.43
C GLN A 51 -11.29 -9.19 4.30
N GLY A 52 -10.18 -9.92 4.23
CA GLY A 52 -9.89 -10.86 3.14
C GLY A 52 -9.53 -10.17 1.82
N TYR A 53 -9.15 -8.89 1.86
CA TYR A 53 -8.71 -8.14 0.68
C TYR A 53 -7.21 -8.33 0.41
N PRO A 54 -6.81 -8.69 -0.81
CA PRO A 54 -5.42 -8.92 -1.14
C PRO A 54 -4.65 -7.59 -1.20
N ILE A 55 -3.36 -7.68 -0.86
CA ILE A 55 -2.38 -6.65 -1.13
C ILE A 55 -1.25 -7.33 -1.89
N LEU A 56 -1.05 -6.94 -3.14
CA LEU A 56 0.01 -7.43 -4.00
C LEU A 56 1.14 -6.40 -4.05
N VAL A 57 2.38 -6.87 -4.12
CA VAL A 57 3.56 -6.04 -4.34
C VAL A 57 4.34 -6.54 -5.54
N ALA A 58 4.95 -5.59 -6.26
CA ALA A 58 6.04 -5.85 -7.18
C ALA A 58 7.35 -5.58 -6.46
N VAL A 59 8.26 -6.56 -6.43
CA VAL A 59 9.53 -6.46 -5.73
C VAL A 59 10.71 -6.92 -6.57
N ASP A 60 11.88 -6.34 -6.31
CA ASP A 60 13.18 -6.84 -6.76
C ASP A 60 14.24 -6.63 -5.65
N ASP A 61 15.52 -6.77 -5.99
CA ASP A 61 16.64 -6.62 -5.05
C ASP A 61 16.70 -5.22 -4.38
N SER A 62 16.03 -4.21 -4.94
CA SER A 62 15.95 -2.86 -4.38
C SER A 62 14.79 -2.67 -3.39
N GLY A 63 13.86 -3.62 -3.32
CA GLY A 63 12.68 -3.57 -2.45
C GLY A 63 11.37 -3.46 -3.23
N VAL A 64 10.41 -2.73 -2.65
CA VAL A 64 9.06 -2.59 -3.21
C VAL A 64 9.06 -1.54 -4.31
N LEU A 65 8.72 -1.96 -5.52
CA LEU A 65 8.63 -1.11 -6.72
C LEU A 65 7.22 -0.55 -6.94
N GLY A 66 6.21 -1.24 -6.40
CA GLY A 66 4.80 -0.93 -6.61
C GLY A 66 3.91 -1.84 -5.78
N TYR A 67 2.67 -1.41 -5.57
CA TYR A 67 1.68 -2.23 -4.87
C TYR A 67 0.27 -2.02 -5.45
N ALA A 68 -0.59 -3.01 -5.25
CA ALA A 68 -1.99 -2.95 -5.63
C ALA A 68 -2.86 -3.59 -4.55
N SER A 69 -4.03 -3.01 -4.33
CA SER A 69 -5.06 -3.56 -3.44
C SER A 69 -6.42 -3.01 -3.87
N PHE A 70 -7.49 -3.60 -3.37
CA PHE A 70 -8.85 -3.07 -3.51
C PHE A 70 -9.55 -3.08 -2.15
N GLY A 71 -10.72 -2.46 -2.09
CA GLY A 71 -11.58 -2.48 -0.92
C GLY A 71 -12.99 -2.04 -1.29
N ASP A 72 -13.83 -1.84 -0.29
CA ASP A 72 -15.22 -1.46 -0.50
C ASP A 72 -15.35 -0.15 -1.29
N TRP A 73 -16.27 -0.14 -2.26
CA TRP A 73 -16.63 1.07 -3.00
C TRP A 73 -17.32 2.10 -2.10
N ARG A 74 -18.12 1.65 -1.13
CA ARG A 74 -18.82 2.47 -0.14
C ARG A 74 -18.69 1.82 1.25
N PRO A 75 -17.64 2.18 2.01
CA PRO A 75 -17.41 1.61 3.33
C PRO A 75 -18.36 2.15 4.42
N PHE A 76 -19.17 3.16 4.11
CA PHE A 76 -20.16 3.77 5.00
C PHE A 76 -21.46 4.04 4.21
N GLU A 77 -22.62 3.94 4.87
CA GLU A 77 -23.93 4.36 4.31
C GLU A 77 -24.08 5.88 4.25
#